data_AF-A0A445D023-F1
#
_entry.id   AF-A0A445D023-F1
#
_cell.length_a   1.000
_cell.length_b   1.000
_cell.length_c   1.000
_cell.angle_alpha   90.00
_cell.angle_beta   90.00
_cell.angle_gamma   90.00
#
_symmetry.space_group_name_H-M   'P 1'
#
loop_
_entity.id
_entity.type
_entity.pdbx_description
1 polymer ?
#
loop_
_entity_poly.entity_id
_entity_poly.type
_entity_poly.pdbx_seq_one_letter_code
_entity_poly.pdbx_strand_id
1 'polypeptide(L)'
;MPEIDHVVEFDRIGGMLCCECLRFENRGIPYMHIFACLKHQHVEVTPERLVCKRWTKNGKSDFMKSNVDDPSDSDKVLKCRLGMLCVECSRLMDVACKNSSDFVEAMNDIVNTITKLQKRGENSRNGNE
;
A
#
# COMPACT_ATOMS: atom_id res chain seq x y z
N MET A 1 21.61 -20.77 20.38
CA MET A 1 21.77 -19.31 20.23
C MET A 1 22.05 -18.74 21.60
N PRO A 2 22.99 -17.81 21.78
CA PRO A 2 23.13 -17.14 23.07
C PRO A 2 21.80 -16.46 23.42
N GLU A 3 21.38 -16.60 24.68
CA GLU A 3 20.31 -15.78 25.27
C GLU A 3 20.86 -14.36 25.36
N ILE A 4 20.55 -13.55 24.35
CA ILE A 4 20.86 -12.12 24.39
C ILE A 4 19.66 -11.47 25.04
N ASP A 5 19.86 -10.96 26.24
CA ASP A 5 18.88 -10.10 26.89
C ASP A 5 18.76 -8.82 26.08
N HIS A 6 17.53 -8.49 25.67
CA HIS A 6 17.23 -7.28 24.93
C HIS A 6 16.30 -6.39 25.74
N VAL A 7 16.69 -5.12 25.89
CA VAL A 7 15.84 -4.13 26.55
C VAL A 7 14.67 -3.73 25.64
N VAL A 8 13.47 -3.71 26.21
CA VAL A 8 12.25 -3.22 25.57
C VAL A 8 11.66 -2.12 26.43
N GLU A 9 11.63 -0.91 25.87
CA GLU A 9 10.94 0.22 26.47
C GLU A 9 9.46 0.14 26.12
N PHE A 10 8.60 0.22 27.13
CA PHE A 10 7.16 0.23 26.94
C PHE A 10 6.52 1.43 27.63
N ASP A 11 5.97 2.33 26.82
CA ASP A 11 5.09 3.40 27.27
C ASP A 11 3.64 2.92 27.23
N ARG A 12 3.06 2.69 28.42
CA ARG A 12 1.66 2.28 28.58
C ARG A 12 0.66 3.35 28.17
N ILE A 13 1.03 4.64 28.25
CA ILE A 13 0.13 5.76 27.97
C ILE A 13 0.12 6.05 26.46
N GLY A 14 1.30 6.11 25.86
CA GLY A 14 1.45 6.34 24.42
C GLY A 14 1.37 5.09 23.55
N GLY A 15 1.38 3.89 24.12
CA GLY A 15 1.42 2.62 23.38
C GLY A 15 2.70 2.46 22.55
N MET A 16 3.79 3.11 22.96
CA MET A 16 5.07 3.07 22.26
C MET A 16 5.91 1.91 22.78
N LEU A 17 6.42 1.08 21.86
CA LEU A 17 7.32 -0.04 22.15
C LEU A 17 8.56 0.09 21.28
N CYS A 18 9.71 0.21 21.93
CA CYS A 18 11.01 0.26 21.26
C CYS A 18 11.88 -0.86 21.81
N CYS A 19 12.47 -1.66 20.92
CA CYS A 19 13.42 -2.69 21.31
C CYS A 19 14.80 -2.33 20.76
N GLU A 20 15.84 -2.48 21.57
CA GLU A 20 17.23 -2.22 21.16
C GLU A 20 17.69 -3.05 19.95
N CYS A 21 17.00 -4.16 19.65
CA CYS A 21 17.31 -4.97 18.47
C CYS A 21 16.94 -4.27 17.15
N LEU A 22 16.16 -3.18 17.23
CA LEU A 22 15.68 -2.34 16.13
C LEU A 22 15.00 -3.11 14.99
N ARG A 23 14.51 -4.33 15.25
CA ARG A 23 13.96 -5.21 14.22
C ARG A 23 12.63 -4.69 13.70
N PHE A 24 11.81 -4.10 14.57
CA PHE A 24 10.52 -3.54 14.17
C PHE A 24 10.70 -2.29 13.31
N GLU A 25 11.65 -1.44 13.67
CA GLU A 25 12.01 -0.20 12.99
C GLU A 25 12.57 -0.51 11.60
N ASN A 26 13.41 -1.55 11.49
CA ASN A 26 14.04 -1.94 10.23
C ASN A 26 13.14 -2.78 9.32
N ARG A 27 12.31 -3.68 9.88
CA ARG A 27 11.52 -4.66 9.08
C ARG A 27 10.01 -4.42 9.13
N GLY A 28 9.51 -3.61 10.05
CA GLY A 28 8.08 -3.38 10.27
C GLY A 28 7.36 -4.56 10.93
N ILE A 29 8.08 -5.56 11.44
CA ILE A 29 7.51 -6.77 12.05
C ILE A 29 7.98 -6.85 13.50
N PRO A 30 7.08 -6.84 14.50
CA PRO A 30 7.47 -7.00 15.90
C PRO A 30 8.20 -8.33 16.09
N TYR A 31 9.32 -8.31 16.80
CA TYR A 31 10.11 -9.52 17.08
C TYR A 31 9.74 -10.10 18.45
N MET A 32 10.29 -11.28 18.77
CA MET A 32 9.95 -12.02 19.99
C MET A 32 10.10 -11.20 21.29
N HIS A 33 11.06 -10.27 21.37
CA HIS A 33 11.24 -9.41 22.56
C HIS A 33 10.05 -8.49 22.81
N ILE A 34 9.48 -7.90 21.75
CA ILE A 34 8.31 -7.03 21.84
C ILE A 34 7.09 -7.86 22.29
N PHE A 35 6.90 -9.05 21.72
CA PHE A 35 5.82 -9.94 22.14
C PHE A 35 5.97 -10.43 23.58
N ALA A 36 7.20 -10.73 24.02
CA ALA A 36 7.49 -11.09 25.40
C ALA A 36 7.13 -9.95 26.36
N CYS A 37 7.49 -8.72 26.02
CA CYS A 37 7.12 -7.53 26.79
C CYS A 37 5.59 -7.36 26.86
N LEU A 38 4.88 -7.41 25.72
CA LEU A 38 3.42 -7.32 25.69
C LEU A 38 2.74 -8.36 26.59
N LYS A 39 3.23 -9.61 26.55
CA LYS A 39 2.73 -10.70 27.40
C LYS A 39 2.98 -10.41 28.88
N HIS A 40 4.18 -9.97 29.24
CA HIS A 40 4.52 -9.62 30.63
C HIS A 40 3.69 -8.44 31.14
N GLN A 41 3.34 -7.51 30.26
CA GLN A 41 2.57 -6.31 30.58
C GLN A 41 1.05 -6.55 30.49
N HIS A 42 0.61 -7.79 30.23
CA HIS A 42 -0.80 -8.18 30.08
C HIS A 42 -1.57 -7.35 29.04
N VAL A 43 -0.90 -7.02 27.93
CA VAL A 43 -1.53 -6.30 26.82
C VAL A 43 -2.30 -7.29 25.96
N GLU A 44 -3.63 -7.21 25.99
CA GLU A 44 -4.51 -8.11 25.24
C GLU A 44 -4.68 -7.72 23.77
N VAL A 45 -4.55 -6.42 23.47
CA VAL A 45 -4.73 -5.87 22.13
C VAL A 45 -3.42 -5.29 21.64
N THR A 46 -2.95 -5.75 20.47
CA THR A 46 -1.73 -5.22 19.84
C THR A 46 -1.86 -3.71 19.65
N PRO A 47 -0.93 -2.90 20.21
CA PRO A 47 -0.93 -1.46 20.00
C PRO A 47 -0.87 -1.11 18.52
N GLU A 48 -1.68 -0.15 18.07
CA GLU A 48 -1.71 0.28 16.66
C GLU A 48 -0.33 0.70 16.14
N ARG A 49 0.53 1.22 17.03
CA ARG A 49 1.90 1.62 16.69
C ARG A 49 2.79 0.45 16.25
N LEU A 50 2.45 -0.79 16.62
CA LEU A 50 3.11 -1.99 16.13
C LEU A 50 2.55 -2.50 14.80
N VAL A 51 1.50 -1.87 14.26
CA VAL A 51 0.95 -2.18 12.95
C VAL A 51 1.67 -1.36 11.89
N CYS A 52 2.71 -1.94 11.29
CA CYS A 52 3.40 -1.31 10.18
C CYS A 52 2.51 -1.26 8.93
N LYS A 53 2.21 -0.04 8.44
CA LYS A 53 1.37 0.18 7.25
C LYS A 53 1.80 -0.64 6.03
N ARG A 54 3.10 -0.88 5.85
CA ARG A 54 3.68 -1.71 4.77
C ARG A 54 3.10 -3.12 4.74
N TRP A 55 2.79 -3.69 5.90
CA TRP A 55 2.30 -5.07 6.05
C TRP A 55 0.78 -5.15 6.18
N THR A 56 0.07 -4.03 6.05
CA THR A 56 -1.40 -4.04 6.03
C THR A 56 -1.94 -4.52 4.69
N LYS A 57 -3.20 -4.98 4.66
CA LYS A 57 -3.90 -5.36 3.42
C LYS A 57 -3.84 -4.27 2.35
N ASN A 58 -3.81 -3.00 2.78
CA ASN A 58 -3.75 -1.82 1.92
C ASN A 58 -2.33 -1.24 1.76
N GLY A 59 -1.31 -1.88 2.33
CA GLY A 59 0.08 -1.39 2.24
C GLY A 59 0.60 -1.29 0.81
N LYS A 60 0.14 -2.19 -0.08
CA LYS A 60 0.47 -2.15 -1.51
C LYS A 60 -0.15 -0.96 -2.23
N SER A 61 -1.39 -0.58 -1.91
CA SER A 61 -2.04 0.58 -2.56
C SER A 61 -1.38 1.89 -2.15
N ASP A 62 -0.95 2.00 -0.89
CA ASP A 62 -0.29 3.21 -0.40
C ASP A 62 1.12 3.36 -1.01
N PHE A 63 1.87 2.25 -1.11
CA PHE A 63 3.16 2.23 -1.79
C PHE A 63 3.04 2.55 -3.29
N MET A 64 2.04 1.98 -3.96
CA MET A 64 1.84 2.28 -5.37
C MET A 64 1.48 3.75 -5.61
N LYS A 65 0.74 4.40 -4.70
CA LYS A 65 0.41 5.83 -4.78
C LYS A 65 1.62 6.75 -4.60
N SER A 66 2.55 6.42 -3.71
CA SER A 66 3.77 7.24 -3.49
C SER A 66 4.75 7.19 -4.66
N ASN A 67 4.69 6.11 -5.46
CA ASN A 67 5.65 5.84 -6.53
C ASN A 67 5.12 6.19 -7.93
N VAL A 68 3.91 6.75 -8.04
CA VAL A 68 3.32 7.12 -9.33
C VAL A 68 4.14 8.20 -10.04
N ASP A 69 4.86 9.05 -9.31
CA ASP A 69 5.55 10.23 -9.84
C ASP A 69 7.09 10.19 -9.69
N ASP A 70 7.66 9.04 -9.30
CA ASP A 70 9.12 8.90 -9.14
C ASP A 70 9.83 8.89 -10.52
N PRO A 71 10.69 9.87 -10.84
CA PRO A 71 11.38 9.91 -12.14
C PRO A 71 12.52 8.90 -12.25
N SER A 72 12.94 8.27 -11.15
CA SER A 72 14.20 7.52 -11.05
C SER A 72 14.15 6.09 -11.61
N ASP A 73 12.97 5.50 -11.79
CA ASP A 73 12.83 4.10 -12.24
C ASP A 73 11.53 3.88 -13.04
N SER A 74 11.62 4.13 -14.35
CA SER A 74 10.47 4.16 -15.26
C SER A 74 9.72 2.82 -15.35
N ASP A 75 10.40 1.67 -15.24
CA ASP A 75 9.77 0.35 -15.28
C ASP A 75 8.99 0.04 -13.99
N LYS A 76 9.57 0.35 -12.82
CA LYS A 76 8.86 0.18 -11.54
C LYS A 76 7.64 1.08 -11.47
N VAL A 77 7.77 2.34 -11.91
CA VAL A 77 6.66 3.31 -11.94
C VAL A 77 5.56 2.84 -12.88
N LEU A 78 5.92 2.34 -14.07
CA LEU A 78 4.96 1.78 -15.02
C LEU A 78 4.21 0.59 -14.42
N LYS A 79 4.92 -0.35 -13.80
CA LYS A 79 4.31 -1.52 -13.13
C LYS A 79 3.41 -1.10 -11.96
N CYS A 80 3.78 -0.08 -11.19
CA CYS A 80 2.94 0.46 -10.12
C CYS A 80 1.65 1.08 -10.67
N ARG A 81 1.77 1.94 -11.70
CA ARG A 81 0.62 2.55 -12.38
C ARG A 81 -0.32 1.49 -12.97
N LEU A 82 0.23 0.49 -13.64
CA LEU A 82 -0.54 -0.64 -14.18
C LEU A 82 -1.26 -1.41 -13.06
N GLY A 83 -0.57 -1.74 -11.98
CA GLY A 83 -1.16 -2.43 -10.83
C GLY A 83 -2.34 -1.68 -10.23
N MET A 84 -2.21 -0.36 -10.06
CA MET A 84 -3.29 0.51 -9.57
C MET A 84 -4.51 0.51 -10.50
N LEU A 85 -4.28 0.64 -11.81
CA LEU A 85 -5.36 0.59 -12.80
C LEU A 85 -6.06 -0.77 -12.77
N CYS A 86 -5.32 -1.88 -12.70
CA CYS A 86 -5.90 -3.22 -12.60
C CYS A 86 -6.80 -3.39 -11.38
N VAL A 87 -6.40 -2.88 -10.22
CA VAL A 87 -7.20 -2.95 -8.98
C VAL A 87 -8.52 -2.21 -9.14
N GLU A 88 -8.48 -0.95 -9.60
CA GLU A 88 -9.71 -0.15 -9.74
C GLU A 88 -10.61 -0.67 -10.86
N CYS A 89 -10.05 -1.09 -12.01
CA CYS A 89 -10.85 -1.72 -13.07
C CYS A 89 -11.49 -3.03 -12.59
N SER A 90 -10.82 -3.82 -11.75
CA SER A 90 -11.41 -5.03 -11.16
C SER A 90 -12.59 -4.69 -10.26
N ARG A 91 -12.47 -3.63 -9.44
CA ARG A 91 -13.56 -3.15 -8.59
C ARG A 91 -14.73 -2.62 -9.43
N LEU A 92 -14.45 -1.88 -10.50
CA LEU A 92 -15.45 -1.43 -11.45
C LEU A 92 -16.19 -2.61 -12.09
N MET A 93 -15.45 -3.64 -12.54
CA MET A 93 -16.05 -4.85 -13.12
C MET A 93 -16.98 -5.56 -12.13
N ASP A 94 -16.58 -5.73 -10.86
CA ASP A 94 -17.41 -6.39 -9.84
C ASP A 94 -18.73 -5.66 -9.58
N VAL A 95 -18.72 -4.33 -9.65
CA VAL A 95 -19.92 -3.51 -9.41
C VAL A 95 -20.78 -3.42 -10.67
N ALA A 96 -20.19 -3.04 -11.81
CA ALA A 96 -20.91 -2.71 -13.03
C ALA A 96 -21.52 -3.94 -13.73
N CYS A 97 -20.98 -5.15 -13.55
CA CYS A 97 -21.51 -6.34 -14.23
C CYS A 97 -22.85 -6.84 -13.68
N LYS A 98 -23.32 -6.31 -12.55
CA LYS A 98 -24.51 -6.80 -11.83
C LYS A 98 -25.83 -6.44 -12.51
N ASN A 99 -25.87 -5.41 -13.35
CA ASN A 99 -27.06 -5.06 -14.14
C ASN A 99 -26.69 -4.34 -15.45
N SER A 100 -27.64 -4.30 -16.38
CA SER A 100 -27.39 -3.78 -17.73
C SER A 100 -27.17 -2.27 -17.79
N SER A 101 -27.76 -1.48 -16.88
CA SER A 101 -27.62 -0.03 -16.91
C SER A 101 -26.20 0.37 -16.52
N ASP A 102 -25.73 -0.13 -15.36
CA ASP A 102 -24.41 0.17 -14.83
C ASP A 102 -23.30 -0.37 -15.75
N PHE A 103 -23.53 -1.53 -16.38
CA PHE A 103 -22.61 -2.08 -17.39
C PHE A 103 -22.43 -1.14 -18.58
N VAL A 104 -23.54 -0.64 -19.14
CA VAL A 104 -23.50 0.25 -20.31
C VAL A 104 -22.84 1.58 -19.95
N GLU A 105 -23.17 2.14 -18.77
CA GLU A 105 -22.54 3.36 -18.27
C GLU A 105 -21.02 3.18 -18.11
N ALA A 106 -20.58 2.14 -17.41
CA ALA A 106 -19.16 1.84 -17.20
C ALA A 106 -18.42 1.63 -18.53
N MET A 107 -19.01 0.91 -19.49
CA MET A 107 -18.40 0.70 -20.79
C MET A 107 -18.23 2.00 -21.58
N ASN A 108 -19.25 2.87 -21.58
CA ASN A 108 -19.17 4.17 -22.25
C ASN A 108 -18.04 5.01 -21.64
N ASP A 109 -17.93 5.07 -20.31
CA ASP A 109 -16.89 5.81 -19.62
C ASP A 109 -15.49 5.28 -19.90
N ILE A 110 -15.33 3.95 -19.92
CA ILE A 110 -14.06 3.30 -20.29
C ILE A 110 -13.64 3.69 -21.71
N VAL A 111 -14.54 3.55 -22.68
CA VAL A 111 -14.26 3.86 -24.10
C VAL A 111 -13.92 5.34 -24.27
N ASN A 112 -14.72 6.23 -23.68
CA ASN A 112 -14.50 7.68 -23.73
C ASN A 112 -13.13 8.05 -23.15
N THR A 113 -12.75 7.43 -22.03
CA THR A 113 -11.46 7.66 -21.38
C THR A 113 -10.30 7.19 -22.26
N ILE A 114 -10.39 5.99 -22.85
CA ILE A 114 -9.38 5.45 -23.77
C ILE A 114 -9.19 6.39 -24.97
N THR A 115 -10.29 6.78 -25.63
CA THR A 115 -10.24 7.67 -26.79
C THR A 115 -9.61 9.02 -26.45
N LYS A 116 -9.94 9.59 -25.29
CA LYS A 116 -9.35 10.86 -24.82
C LYS A 116 -7.84 10.74 -24.62
N LEU A 117 -7.37 9.64 -24.02
CA LEU A 117 -5.94 9.41 -23.76
C LEU A 117 -5.14 9.17 -25.05
N GLN A 118 -5.69 8.42 -26.01
CA GLN A 118 -5.07 8.20 -27.31
C GLN A 118 -4.86 9.51 -28.09
N LYS A 119 -5.91 10.35 -28.17
CA LYS A 119 -5.83 11.67 -28.83
C LYS A 119 -4.77 12.58 -28.21
N ARG A 120 -4.60 12.54 -26.88
CA ARG A 120 -3.55 13.32 -26.20
C ARG A 120 -2.14 12.86 -26.61
N GLY A 121 -1.95 11.56 -26.81
CA GLY A 121 -0.69 11.00 -27.29
C GLY A 121 -0.36 11.40 -28.73
N GLU A 122 -1.37 11.47 -29.61
CA GLU A 122 -1.22 11.90 -31.00
C GLU A 122 -0.87 13.38 -31.12
N ASN A 123 -1.58 14.26 -30.40
CA ASN A 123 -1.32 15.70 -30.40
C ASN A 123 0.09 16.04 -29.87
N SER A 124 0.61 15.26 -28.92
CA SER A 124 1.95 15.46 -28.37
C SER A 124 3.07 14.99 -29.29
N ARG A 125 2.77 14.16 -30.30
CA ARG A 125 3.72 13.74 -31.35
C ARG A 125 3.76 14.74 -32.50
N ASN A 126 2.62 15.28 -32.89
CA ASN A 126 2.49 16.23 -34.00
C ASN A 126 2.96 17.67 -33.67
N GLY A 127 3.21 17.99 -32.39
CA GLY A 127 3.73 19.30 -31.96
C GLY A 127 5.26 19.37 -31.83
N ASN A 128 5.96 18.27 -32.13
CA ASN A 128 7.43 18.17 -32.08
C ASN A 128 8.06 18.08 -33.49
N GLU A 129 7.30 18.33 -34.55
CA GLU A 129 7.77 18.48 -35.94
C GLU A 129 7.82 19.95 -36.35
#